data_AF-A0A1C3E6Z0-F1
#
_entry.id   AF-A0A1C3E6Z0-F1
#
_cell.length_a   1.000
_cell.length_b   1.000
_cell.length_c   1.000
_cell.angle_alpha   90.00
_cell.angle_beta   90.00
_cell.angle_gamma   90.00
#
_symmetry.space_group_name_H-M   'P 1'
#
loop_
_entity.id
_entity.type
_entity.pdbx_description
1 polymer ?
#
loop_
_entity_poly.entity_id
_entity_poly.type
_entity_poly.pdbx_seq_one_letter_code
_entity_poly.pdbx_strand_id
1 'polypeptide(L)'
;MDPITLTTIGTFTWNALSGGIFYDKVKPILGSGLGRLQKFCQDEKKDEFMSTLEMLLEYDEELLRNLKKLEGSEKSGDSFHIETGNINAEGSVVIGYGNSIEK
;
A
#
# COMPACT_ATOMS: atom_id res chain seq x y z
N MET A 1 4.44 -5.88 -16.44
CA MET A 1 3.86 -4.67 -15.79
C MET A 1 4.82 -3.47 -15.93
N ASP A 2 4.39 -2.19 -15.79
CA ASP A 2 5.34 -1.06 -15.78
C ASP A 2 6.09 -0.96 -14.42
N PRO A 3 7.40 -0.61 -14.42
CA PRO A 3 8.22 -0.65 -13.22
C PRO A 3 7.80 0.35 -12.14
N ILE A 4 7.14 1.45 -12.51
CA ILE A 4 6.66 2.48 -11.58
C ILE A 4 5.42 1.96 -10.85
N THR A 5 4.48 1.33 -11.56
CA THR A 5 3.31 0.67 -10.95
C THR A 5 3.75 -0.42 -9.97
N LEU A 6 4.69 -1.29 -10.38
CA LEU A 6 5.15 -2.39 -9.51
C LEU A 6 5.78 -1.85 -8.22
N THR A 7 6.66 -0.85 -8.35
CA THR A 7 7.32 -0.24 -7.20
C THR A 7 6.32 0.42 -6.26
N THR A 8 5.31 1.10 -6.81
CA THR A 8 4.27 1.79 -6.04
C THR A 8 3.39 0.81 -5.27
N ILE A 9 2.79 -0.16 -5.98
CA ILE A 9 1.91 -1.16 -5.38
C ILE A 9 2.69 -2.09 -4.45
N GLY A 10 3.92 -2.46 -4.81
CA GLY A 10 4.78 -3.26 -3.97
C GLY A 10 5.17 -2.57 -2.68
N THR A 11 5.48 -1.29 -2.72
CA THR A 11 5.79 -0.52 -1.50
C THR A 11 4.54 -0.34 -0.64
N PHE A 12 3.40 -0.02 -1.24
CA PHE A 12 2.12 0.06 -0.53
C PHE A 12 1.77 -1.26 0.17
N THR A 13 1.83 -2.37 -0.55
CA THR A 13 1.49 -3.71 -0.05
C THR A 13 2.48 -4.16 1.02
N TRP A 14 3.78 -3.89 0.84
CA TRP A 14 4.80 -4.16 1.84
C TRP A 14 4.53 -3.39 3.13
N ASN A 15 4.26 -2.09 3.05
CA ASN A 15 3.96 -1.26 4.21
C ASN A 15 2.66 -1.73 4.89
N ALA A 16 1.67 -2.18 4.12
CA ALA A 16 0.43 -2.66 4.67
C ALA A 16 0.59 -3.98 5.45
N LEU A 17 1.46 -4.87 4.97
CA LEU A 17 1.74 -6.15 5.59
C LEU A 17 2.73 -6.06 6.76
N SER A 18 3.75 -5.21 6.65
CA SER A 18 4.78 -5.05 7.68
C SER A 18 4.38 -4.04 8.77
N GLY A 19 3.72 -2.95 8.40
CA GLY A 19 3.26 -1.91 9.32
C GLY A 19 1.86 -2.15 9.87
N GLY A 20 1.11 -3.12 9.34
CA GLY A 20 -0.25 -3.47 9.78
C GLY A 20 -1.34 -2.47 9.37
N ILE A 21 -0.97 -1.33 8.80
CA ILE A 21 -1.90 -0.30 8.32
C ILE A 21 -2.54 -0.81 7.02
N PHE A 22 -3.87 -0.85 6.91
CA PHE A 22 -4.59 -1.46 5.78
C PHE A 22 -4.43 -2.97 5.62
N TYR A 23 -3.85 -3.68 6.61
CA TYR A 23 -3.72 -5.13 6.59
C TYR A 23 -5.06 -5.83 6.33
N ASP A 24 -6.13 -5.44 7.05
CA ASP A 24 -7.48 -5.99 6.87
C ASP A 24 -8.07 -5.74 5.48
N LYS A 25 -7.63 -4.69 4.77
CA LYS A 25 -8.07 -4.38 3.42
C LYS A 25 -7.24 -5.10 2.35
N VAL A 26 -5.94 -5.25 2.58
CA VAL A 26 -5.00 -5.91 1.65
C VAL A 26 -5.06 -7.44 1.75
N LYS A 27 -5.26 -7.98 2.96
CA LYS A 27 -5.41 -9.42 3.23
C LYS A 27 -6.41 -10.13 2.31
N PRO A 28 -7.68 -9.69 2.18
CA PRO A 28 -8.65 -10.35 1.32
C PRO A 28 -8.30 -10.22 -0.17
N ILE A 29 -7.59 -9.16 -0.58
CA ILE A 29 -7.18 -8.93 -1.96
C ILE A 29 -6.03 -9.87 -2.35
N LEU A 30 -5.05 -10.06 -1.46
CA LEU A 30 -3.92 -10.96 -1.71
C LEU A 30 -4.31 -12.45 -1.63
N GLY A 31 -5.39 -12.76 -0.93
CA GLY A 31 -5.97 -14.11 -0.84
C GLY A 31 -4.91 -15.18 -0.58
N SER A 32 -4.77 -16.11 -1.51
CA SER A 32 -3.85 -17.25 -1.45
C SER A 32 -2.36 -16.85 -1.43
N GLY A 33 -2.00 -15.68 -1.95
CA GLY A 33 -0.63 -15.17 -1.98
C GLY A 33 -0.16 -14.58 -0.63
N LEU A 34 -1.10 -14.24 0.26
CA LEU A 34 -0.82 -13.57 1.52
C LEU A 34 0.21 -14.29 2.38
N GLY A 35 0.04 -15.60 2.59
CA GLY A 35 0.90 -16.34 3.51
C GLY A 35 2.37 -16.31 3.09
N ARG A 36 2.63 -16.32 1.78
CA ARG A 36 3.98 -16.25 1.23
C ARG A 36 4.55 -14.83 1.29
N LEU A 37 3.75 -13.83 0.91
CA LEU A 37 4.12 -12.42 0.98
C LEU A 37 4.38 -11.95 2.41
N GLN A 38 3.54 -12.34 3.36
CA GLN A 38 3.69 -12.01 4.77
C GLN A 38 4.94 -12.64 5.37
N LYS A 39 5.30 -13.86 4.94
CA LYS A 39 6.56 -14.50 5.34
C LYS A 39 7.77 -13.69 4.86
N PHE A 40 7.76 -13.20 3.62
CA PHE A 40 8.84 -12.33 3.13
C PHE A 40 8.94 -11.01 3.90
N CYS A 41 7.83 -10.45 4.37
CA CYS A 41 7.85 -9.29 5.27
C CYS A 41 8.51 -9.61 6.62
N GLN A 42 8.25 -10.79 7.19
CA GLN A 42 8.86 -11.25 8.45
C GLN A 42 10.35 -11.55 8.31
N ASP A 43 10.76 -12.12 7.17
CA ASP A 43 12.15 -12.43 6.84
C ASP A 43 12.92 -11.21 6.29
N GLU A 44 12.31 -10.02 6.23
CA GLU A 44 12.87 -8.79 5.65
C GLU A 44 13.35 -8.94 4.18
N LYS A 45 12.78 -9.90 3.44
CA LYS A 45 13.14 -10.22 2.05
C LYS A 45 12.34 -9.40 1.05
N LYS A 46 12.65 -8.11 0.97
CA LYS A 46 11.92 -7.17 0.11
C LYS A 46 12.03 -7.49 -1.39
N ASP A 47 13.19 -7.93 -1.87
CA ASP A 47 13.35 -8.32 -3.29
C ASP A 47 12.47 -9.51 -3.67
N GLU A 48 12.51 -10.58 -2.87
CA GLU A 48 11.69 -11.78 -3.10
C GLU A 48 10.19 -11.48 -3.00
N PHE A 49 9.82 -10.56 -2.10
CA PHE A 49 8.47 -10.04 -2.00
C PHE A 49 8.04 -9.35 -3.29
N MET A 50 8.87 -8.44 -3.81
CA MET A 50 8.57 -7.68 -5.03
C MET A 50 8.43 -8.60 -6.23
N SER A 51 9.34 -9.57 -6.41
CA SER A 51 9.24 -10.55 -7.50
C SER A 51 8.02 -11.45 -7.38
N THR A 52 7.67 -11.89 -6.16
CA THR A 52 6.48 -12.72 -5.95
C THR A 52 5.19 -11.93 -6.20
N LEU A 53 5.15 -10.69 -5.73
CA LEU A 53 4.02 -9.80 -5.96
C LEU A 53 3.87 -9.46 -7.44
N GLU A 54 4.97 -9.18 -8.15
CA GLU A 54 4.97 -8.96 -9.60
C GLU A 54 4.31 -10.13 -10.31
N MET A 55 4.76 -11.36 -10.04
CA MET A 55 4.15 -12.56 -10.62
C MET A 55 2.66 -12.66 -10.32
N LEU A 56 2.22 -12.38 -9.08
CA LEU A 56 0.79 -12.40 -8.75
C LEU A 56 0.01 -11.34 -9.54
N LEU A 57 0.55 -10.12 -9.68
CA LEU A 57 -0.09 -9.01 -10.39
C LEU A 57 -0.12 -9.21 -11.91
N GLU A 58 0.84 -9.94 -12.47
CA GLU A 58 0.87 -10.25 -13.90
C GLU A 58 -0.13 -11.33 -14.30
N TYR A 59 -0.40 -12.29 -13.41
CA TYR A 59 -1.39 -13.35 -13.67
C TYR A 59 -2.81 -12.97 -13.21
N ASP A 60 -2.93 -12.01 -12.30
CA ASP A 60 -4.20 -11.61 -11.69
C ASP A 60 -4.43 -10.09 -11.84
N GLU A 61 -4.96 -9.69 -13.00
CA GLU A 61 -5.28 -8.30 -13.31
C GLU A 61 -6.35 -7.71 -12.36
N GLU A 62 -7.22 -8.55 -11.81
CA GLU A 62 -8.23 -8.13 -10.84
C GLU A 62 -7.59 -7.76 -9.51
N LEU A 63 -6.65 -8.57 -9.02
CA LEU A 63 -5.82 -8.28 -7.85
C LEU A 63 -5.09 -6.94 -8.03
N LEU A 64 -4.47 -6.71 -9.19
CA LEU A 64 -3.83 -5.43 -9.51
C LEU A 64 -4.82 -4.26 -9.46
N ARG A 65 -5.99 -4.40 -10.09
CA ARG A 65 -7.02 -3.36 -10.07
C ARG A 65 -7.52 -3.05 -8.67
N ASN A 66 -7.69 -4.07 -7.83
CA ASN A 66 -8.15 -3.90 -6.46
C ASN A 66 -7.09 -3.22 -5.58
N LEU A 67 -5.80 -3.57 -5.73
CA LEU A 67 -4.72 -2.89 -5.04
C LEU A 67 -4.53 -1.45 -5.53
N LYS A 68 -4.65 -1.19 -6.84
CA LYS A 68 -4.62 0.18 -7.40
C LYS A 68 -5.77 1.02 -6.90
N LYS A 69 -6.99 0.46 -6.82
CA LYS A 69 -8.13 1.16 -6.23
C LYS A 69 -7.87 1.46 -4.77
N LEU A 70 -7.35 0.51 -4.00
CA LEU A 70 -7.09 0.74 -2.58
C LEU A 70 -6.00 1.81 -2.35
N GLU A 71 -4.91 1.79 -3.11
CA GLU A 71 -3.85 2.82 -3.08
C GLU A 71 -4.35 4.18 -3.57
N GLY A 72 -5.18 4.20 -4.63
CA GLY A 72 -5.74 5.43 -5.19
C GLY A 72 -6.90 6.03 -4.40
N SER A 73 -7.69 5.21 -3.70
CA SER A 73 -8.77 5.65 -2.81
C SER A 73 -8.25 6.44 -1.61
N GLU A 74 -6.98 6.29 -1.26
CA GLU A 74 -6.32 7.17 -0.28
C GLU A 74 -5.96 8.54 -0.86
N LYS A 75 -5.77 8.64 -2.18
CA LYS A 75 -5.37 9.88 -2.87
C LYS A 75 -6.56 10.75 -3.31
N SER A 76 -7.74 10.16 -3.47
CA SER A 76 -8.97 10.89 -3.80
C SER A 76 -9.80 11.17 -2.56
N GLY A 77 -9.35 12.12 -1.74
CA GLY A 77 -10.23 13.14 -1.14
C GLY A 77 -11.54 12.72 -0.46
N ASP A 78 -11.56 11.59 0.26
CA ASP A 78 -12.47 11.45 1.39
C ASP A 78 -11.60 11.44 2.64
N SER A 79 -11.97 12.26 3.61
CA SER A 79 -11.17 12.57 4.77
C SER A 79 -10.81 11.28 5.49
N PHE A 80 -9.56 10.80 5.35
CA PHE A 80 -8.97 9.95 6.37
C PHE A 80 -8.82 10.83 7.61
N HIS A 81 -9.91 10.95 8.36
CA HIS A 81 -9.89 11.25 9.77
C HIS A 81 -9.16 10.07 10.41
N ILE A 82 -7.83 10.13 10.39
CA ILE A 82 -7.05 9.36 11.33
C ILE A 82 -7.42 9.98 12.68
N GLU A 83 -8.38 9.38 13.39
CA GLU A 83 -8.57 9.61 14.82
C GLU A 83 -7.33 9.05 15.50
N THR A 84 -6.24 9.78 15.31
CA THR A 84 -4.97 9.51 15.92
C THR A 84 -5.17 9.99 17.34
N GLY A 85 -5.54 9.09 18.23
CA GLY A 85 -5.42 9.32 19.66
C GLY A 85 -4.00 9.77 19.95
N ASN A 86 -3.81 11.08 20.05
CA ASN A 86 -2.63 11.77 20.56
C ASN A 86 -1.28 11.33 19.95
N ILE A 87 -1.00 11.61 18.67
CA ILE A 87 0.40 11.65 18.19
C ILE A 87 0.95 13.06 18.41
N ASN A 88 1.71 13.23 19.49
CA ASN A 88 2.72 14.28 19.59
C ASN A 88 3.91 13.87 18.73
N ALA A 89 3.97 14.37 17.50
CA ALA A 89 5.17 14.31 16.67
C ALA A 89 5.69 15.73 16.46
N GLU A 90 6.70 16.11 17.25
CA GLU A 90 7.56 17.25 16.95
C GLU A 90 8.42 16.91 15.71
N GLY A 91 7.83 17.08 14.53
CA GLY A 91 8.49 16.80 13.26
C GLY A 91 7.66 17.35 12.11
N SER A 92 8.21 18.32 11.39
CA SER A 92 7.53 18.99 10.28
C SER A 92 7.13 17.99 9.18
N VAL A 93 5.83 17.79 9.00
CA VAL A 93 5.29 17.02 7.87
C VAL A 93 5.08 17.98 6.70
N VAL A 94 6.01 17.98 5.75
CA VAL A 94 5.84 18.70 4.49
C VAL A 94 4.95 17.85 3.57
N ILE A 95 3.64 18.11 3.58
CA ILE A 95 2.70 17.54 2.61
C ILE A 95 2.74 18.41 1.36
N GLY A 96 3.67 18.11 0.46
CA GLY A 96 3.78 18.80 -0.82
C GLY A 96 2.98 18.10 -1.90
N TYR A 97 1.67 18.34 -2.01
CA TYR A 97 0.96 18.25 -3.29
C TYR A 97 -0.18 19.27 -3.31
N GLY A 98 -0.12 20.16 -4.30
CA GLY A 98 -0.87 21.41 -4.36
C GLY A 98 -2.39 21.22 -4.31
N ASN A 99 -3.02 21.90 -3.35
CA ASN A 99 -4.41 22.30 -3.41
C ASN A 99 -4.46 23.80 -3.20
N SER A 100 -4.72 24.55 -4.27
CA SER A 100 -5.15 25.94 -4.17
C SER A 100 -6.61 25.94 -3.73
N ILE A 101 -6.88 26.36 -2.50
CA ILE A 101 -8.25 26.65 -2.08
C ILE A 101 -8.59 28.03 -2.64
N GLU A 102 -9.33 28.06 -3.75
CA GLU A 102 -9.97 29.28 -4.23
C GLU A 102 -11.14 29.63 -3.31
N LYS A 103 -11.24 30.93 -2.98
CA LYS A 103 -12.04 31.50 -1.90
C LYS A 103 -13.41 31.95 -2.38
#